data_AF-A0A0V0G6T2-F1
#
_entry.id   AF-A0A0V0G6T2-F1
#
_cell.length_a   1.000
_cell.length_b   1.000
_cell.length_c   1.000
_cell.angle_alpha   90.00
_cell.angle_beta   90.00
_cell.angle_gamma   90.00
#
_symmetry.space_group_name_H-M   'P 1'
#
loop_
_entity.id
_entity.type
_entity.pdbx_description
1 polymer ?
#
loop_
_entity_poly.entity_id
_entity_poly.type
_entity_poly.pdbx_seq_one_letter_code
_entity_poly.pdbx_strand_id
1 'polypeptide(L)'
;RMDLGECPKIHDLALRADFEHASKTRDYFYDIDAMEQLQTFIADCDRRTEVAKQRLLETQEELSAEVAEKANVVHEYAEEIGKKLAKAEALGADGFVDESLKLMEEIDELRKKKAEAEEVYRNSMPASSYQQQKLRVCEVCSAYLGIHDNDRRLADHFGGKLHLGFITIREKLQELQKGVEERRSQRKMDSRDRDRDREREREERDRMRDRDRYDRHRGSRRSG
;
A
#
# COMPACT_ATOMS: atom_id res chain seq x y z
N ARG A 1 -5.68 3.52 20.48
CA ARG A 1 -5.92 4.89 19.95
C ARG A 1 -4.75 5.22 19.04
N MET A 2 -4.97 5.44 17.75
CA MET A 2 -3.90 5.66 16.74
C MET A 2 -3.72 7.15 16.44
N ASP A 3 -3.76 7.98 17.47
CA ASP A 3 -3.56 9.41 17.30
C ASP A 3 -2.06 9.72 17.42
N LEU A 4 -1.51 10.41 16.43
CA LEU A 4 -0.13 10.87 16.40
C LEU A 4 0.04 12.20 17.16
N GLY A 5 -1.07 12.83 17.58
CA GLY A 5 -1.09 14.15 18.20
C GLY A 5 -0.97 15.27 17.16
N GLU A 6 -0.78 16.49 17.67
CA GLU A 6 -0.54 17.65 16.80
C GLU A 6 0.78 17.50 16.06
N CYS A 7 0.77 17.79 14.75
CA CYS A 7 1.99 17.71 13.97
C CYS A 7 2.98 18.81 14.40
N PRO A 8 4.27 18.50 14.63
CA PRO A 8 5.27 19.50 14.98
C PRO A 8 5.63 20.44 13.81
N LYS A 9 5.19 20.13 12.58
CA LYS A 9 5.48 20.92 11.37
C LYS A 9 4.30 21.85 11.04
N ILE A 10 4.62 22.98 10.41
CA ILE A 10 3.62 23.96 9.95
C ILE A 10 3.02 23.47 8.65
N HIS A 11 1.69 23.36 8.61
CA HIS A 11 0.92 22.94 7.44
C HIS A 11 0.03 24.08 6.94
N ASP A 12 0.67 25.12 6.38
CA ASP A 12 -0.04 26.24 5.75
C ASP A 12 -0.33 25.94 4.26
N LEU A 13 -1.54 26.26 3.81
CA LEU A 13 -1.96 26.11 2.42
C LEU A 13 -1.16 27.04 1.48
N ALA A 14 -0.69 28.19 1.98
CA ALA A 14 0.17 29.08 1.20
C ALA A 14 1.50 28.40 0.82
N LEU A 15 2.13 27.71 1.78
CA LEU A 15 3.39 26.99 1.56
C LEU A 15 3.25 25.85 0.54
N ARG A 16 2.06 25.25 0.45
CA ARG A 16 1.77 24.23 -0.57
C ARG A 16 1.77 24.83 -1.98
N ALA A 17 1.13 25.98 -2.18
CA ALA A 17 1.11 26.65 -3.48
C ALA A 17 2.53 27.05 -3.92
N ASP A 18 3.32 27.60 -2.99
CA ASP A 18 4.72 27.94 -3.24
C ASP A 18 5.55 26.71 -3.64
N PHE A 19 5.34 25.58 -2.95
CA PHE A 19 5.98 24.32 -3.29
C PHE A 19 5.56 23.81 -4.68
N GLU A 20 4.28 23.85 -5.02
CA GLU A 20 3.79 23.41 -6.34
C GLU A 20 4.37 24.26 -7.49
N HIS A 21 4.62 25.56 -7.25
CA HIS A 21 5.33 26.42 -8.19
C HIS A 21 6.83 26.12 -8.25
N ALA A 22 7.49 25.94 -7.11
CA ALA A 22 8.92 25.65 -7.03
C ALA A 22 9.28 24.25 -7.58
N SER A 23 8.42 23.26 -7.37
CA SER A 23 8.62 21.88 -7.85
C SER A 23 8.68 21.77 -9.38
N LYS A 24 8.21 22.78 -10.12
CA LYS A 24 8.32 22.84 -11.58
C LYS A 24 9.73 23.25 -12.04
N THR A 25 10.44 24.02 -11.23
CA THR A 25 11.77 24.54 -11.59
C THR A 25 12.88 23.64 -11.07
N ARG A 26 12.69 22.99 -9.92
CA ARG A 26 13.68 22.11 -9.31
C ARG A 26 13.03 21.01 -8.49
N ASP A 27 13.66 19.83 -8.50
CA ASP A 27 13.32 18.73 -7.60
C ASP A 27 13.97 18.94 -6.22
N TYR A 28 13.15 18.95 -5.17
CA TYR A 28 13.55 19.20 -3.79
C TYR A 28 13.64 17.92 -2.94
N PHE A 29 13.32 16.74 -3.50
CA PHE A 29 13.43 15.43 -2.84
C PHE A 29 12.55 15.23 -1.59
N TYR A 30 11.58 16.11 -1.31
CA TYR A 30 10.65 15.96 -0.19
C TYR A 30 9.79 14.70 -0.27
N ASP A 31 9.66 14.13 -1.47
CA ASP A 31 8.98 12.87 -1.72
C ASP A 31 9.73 11.66 -1.10
N ILE A 32 11.06 11.73 -1.01
CA ILE A 32 11.88 10.70 -0.34
C ILE A 32 11.64 10.75 1.16
N ASP A 33 11.71 11.95 1.77
CA ASP A 33 11.45 12.12 3.20
C ASP A 33 10.03 11.70 3.57
N ALA A 34 9.05 12.06 2.72
CA ALA A 34 7.66 11.65 2.90
C ALA A 34 7.50 10.13 2.81
N MET A 35 8.17 9.48 1.85
CA MET A 35 8.16 8.03 1.69
C MET A 35 8.73 7.34 2.95
N GLU A 36 9.88 7.78 3.46
CA GLU A 36 10.49 7.21 4.67
C GLU A 36 9.58 7.33 5.90
N GLN A 37 8.93 8.49 6.07
CA GLN A 37 7.97 8.71 7.15
C GLN A 37 6.75 7.78 7.02
N LEU A 38 6.15 7.69 5.83
CA LEU A 38 5.00 6.80 5.58
C LEU A 38 5.37 5.32 5.73
N GLN A 39 6.59 4.93 5.32
CA GLN A 39 7.07 3.57 5.45
C GLN A 39 7.24 3.17 6.92
N THR A 40 7.82 4.06 7.74
CA THR A 40 7.94 3.85 9.18
C THR A 40 6.55 3.71 9.83
N PHE A 41 5.61 4.57 9.44
CA PHE A 41 4.25 4.53 9.95
C PHE A 41 3.50 3.24 9.60
N ILE A 42 3.60 2.76 8.35
CA ILE A 42 2.99 1.50 7.93
C ILE A 42 3.64 0.32 8.65
N ALA A 43 4.97 0.28 8.75
CA ALA A 43 5.69 -0.78 9.46
C ALA A 43 5.27 -0.88 10.93
N ASP A 44 5.05 0.26 11.61
CA ASP A 44 4.55 0.28 12.98
C ASP A 44 3.13 -0.27 13.09
N CYS A 45 2.27 0.03 12.12
CA CYS A 45 0.90 -0.47 12.10
C CYS A 45 0.83 -1.97 11.80
N ASP A 46 1.66 -2.46 10.88
CA ASP A 46 1.74 -3.87 10.54
C ASP A 46 2.31 -4.67 11.74
N ARG A 47 3.33 -4.15 12.41
CA ARG A 47 3.85 -4.74 13.67
C ARG A 47 2.77 -4.81 14.76
N ARG A 48 1.97 -3.76 14.93
CA ARG A 48 0.84 -3.76 15.89
C ARG A 48 -0.23 -4.77 15.51
N THR A 49 -0.52 -4.90 14.22
CA THR A 49 -1.47 -5.89 13.69
C THR A 49 -1.00 -7.30 14.01
N GLU A 50 0.28 -7.59 13.81
CA GLU A 50 0.84 -8.91 14.10
C GLU A 50 0.81 -9.25 15.59
N VAL A 51 1.19 -8.30 16.46
CA VAL A 51 1.07 -8.49 17.91
C VAL A 51 -0.38 -8.71 18.34
N ALA A 52 -1.34 -8.00 17.73
CA ALA A 52 -2.75 -8.18 18.02
C ALA A 52 -3.27 -9.54 17.55
N LYS A 53 -2.82 -10.02 16.37
CA LYS A 53 -3.10 -11.37 15.86
C LYS A 53 -2.54 -12.43 16.79
N GLN A 54 -1.28 -12.31 17.22
CA GLN A 54 -0.64 -13.24 18.16
C GLN A 54 -1.40 -13.32 19.49
N ARG A 55 -1.76 -12.17 20.08
CA ARG A 55 -2.58 -12.14 21.31
C ARG A 55 -3.93 -12.85 21.13
N LEU A 56 -4.58 -12.66 19.99
CA LEU A 56 -5.84 -13.35 19.71
C LEU A 56 -5.65 -14.85 19.58
N LEU A 57 -4.58 -15.30 18.92
CA LEU A 57 -4.27 -16.72 18.80
C LEU A 57 -4.01 -17.36 20.16
N GLU A 58 -3.19 -16.73 21.01
CA GLU A 58 -2.90 -17.18 22.38
C GLU A 58 -4.18 -17.28 23.24
N THR A 59 -5.09 -16.32 23.09
CA THR A 59 -6.37 -16.33 23.85
C THR A 59 -7.39 -17.32 23.27
N GLN A 60 -7.20 -17.75 22.02
CA GLN A 60 -8.11 -18.63 21.28
C GLN A 60 -7.59 -20.07 21.14
N GLU A 61 -6.50 -20.46 21.84
CA GLU A 61 -5.90 -21.81 21.77
C GLU A 61 -6.88 -22.96 22.11
N GLU A 62 -8.02 -22.68 22.76
CA GLU A 62 -9.07 -23.67 23.04
C GLU A 62 -9.90 -24.06 21.79
N LEU A 63 -9.67 -23.43 20.65
CA LEU A 63 -10.41 -23.68 19.41
C LEU A 63 -9.66 -24.63 18.49
N SER A 64 -10.35 -25.69 18.05
CA SER A 64 -9.81 -26.56 17.01
C SER A 64 -9.59 -25.76 15.72
N ALA A 65 -8.50 -26.09 15.00
CA ALA A 65 -8.16 -25.45 13.72
C ALA A 65 -9.31 -25.48 12.71
N GLU A 66 -10.17 -26.51 12.77
CA GLU A 66 -11.36 -26.63 11.93
C GLU A 66 -12.43 -25.55 12.21
N VAL A 67 -12.59 -25.16 13.48
CA VAL A 67 -13.55 -24.11 13.87
C VAL A 67 -12.97 -22.73 13.55
N ALA A 68 -11.66 -22.55 13.64
CA ALA A 68 -10.97 -21.33 13.21
C ALA A 68 -11.12 -21.11 11.70
N GLU A 69 -10.96 -22.16 10.89
CA GLU A 69 -11.12 -22.06 9.44
C GLU A 69 -12.55 -21.69 9.04
N LYS A 70 -13.56 -22.30 9.67
CA LYS A 70 -14.96 -21.92 9.45
C LYS A 70 -15.24 -20.48 9.85
N ALA A 71 -14.63 -19.99 10.94
CA ALA A 71 -14.73 -18.59 11.34
C ALA A 71 -14.10 -17.65 10.30
N ASN A 72 -12.95 -18.03 9.74
CA ASN A 72 -12.27 -17.25 8.70
C ASN A 72 -13.17 -17.06 7.48
N VAL A 73 -13.87 -18.10 7.03
CA VAL A 73 -14.82 -18.02 5.91
C VAL A 73 -15.96 -17.04 6.19
N VAL A 74 -16.55 -17.05 7.39
CA VAL A 74 -17.60 -16.06 7.76
C VAL A 74 -17.04 -14.64 7.73
N HIS A 75 -15.79 -14.47 8.19
CA HIS A 75 -15.12 -13.19 8.19
C HIS A 75 -14.78 -12.66 6.80
N GLU A 76 -14.40 -13.52 5.87
CA GLU A 76 -14.15 -13.16 4.48
C GLU A 76 -15.41 -12.62 3.83
N TYR A 77 -16.54 -13.34 3.97
CA TYR A 77 -17.83 -12.83 3.48
C TYR A 77 -18.24 -11.52 4.14
N ALA A 78 -18.04 -11.37 5.45
CA ALA A 78 -18.34 -10.14 6.17
C ALA A 78 -17.48 -8.95 5.67
N GLU A 79 -16.21 -9.20 5.34
CA GLU A 79 -15.30 -8.20 4.79
C GLU A 79 -15.70 -7.79 3.36
N GLU A 80 -16.07 -8.75 2.51
CA GLU A 80 -16.56 -8.47 1.16
C GLU A 80 -17.87 -7.66 1.19
N ILE A 81 -18.82 -8.05 2.06
CA ILE A 81 -20.07 -7.32 2.26
C ILE A 81 -19.77 -5.88 2.72
N GLY A 82 -18.90 -5.70 3.71
CA GLY A 82 -18.54 -4.38 4.21
C GLY A 82 -17.90 -3.48 3.14
N LYS A 83 -17.00 -4.03 2.32
CA LYS A 83 -16.38 -3.30 1.20
C LYS A 83 -17.40 -2.93 0.11
N LYS A 84 -18.28 -3.86 -0.25
CA LYS A 84 -19.32 -3.59 -1.26
C LYS A 84 -20.36 -2.61 -0.75
N LEU A 85 -20.76 -2.68 0.53
CA LEU A 85 -21.66 -1.71 1.16
C LEU A 85 -21.08 -0.30 1.12
N ALA A 86 -19.81 -0.13 1.52
CA ALA A 86 -19.16 1.18 1.46
C ALA A 86 -19.10 1.75 0.03
N LYS A 87 -18.88 0.89 -0.98
CA LYS A 87 -18.92 1.28 -2.41
C LYS A 87 -20.34 1.63 -2.88
N ALA A 88 -21.34 0.85 -2.48
CA ALA A 88 -22.73 1.10 -2.83
C ALA A 88 -23.23 2.43 -2.24
N GLU A 89 -22.84 2.75 -1.01
CA GLU A 89 -23.12 4.04 -0.37
C GLU A 89 -22.43 5.20 -1.10
N ALA A 90 -21.17 5.04 -1.51
CA ALA A 90 -20.44 6.06 -2.27
C ALA A 90 -21.11 6.33 -3.64
N LEU A 91 -21.42 5.28 -4.41
CA LEU A 91 -22.11 5.41 -5.70
C LEU A 91 -23.52 5.99 -5.55
N GLY A 92 -24.22 5.65 -4.46
CA GLY A 92 -25.50 6.25 -4.12
C GLY A 92 -25.38 7.76 -3.84
N ALA A 93 -24.32 8.18 -3.14
CA ALA A 93 -24.04 9.59 -2.90
C ALA A 93 -23.67 10.36 -4.18
N ASP A 94 -22.98 9.70 -5.12
CA ASP A 94 -22.62 10.25 -6.43
C ASP A 94 -23.79 10.29 -7.43
N GLY A 95 -24.94 9.70 -7.07
CA GLY A 95 -26.18 9.72 -7.87
C GLY A 95 -26.32 8.56 -8.86
N PHE A 96 -25.42 7.57 -8.85
CA PHE A 96 -25.50 6.36 -9.67
C PHE A 96 -26.41 5.31 -9.03
N VAL A 97 -27.72 5.59 -9.03
CA VAL A 97 -28.73 4.76 -8.35
C VAL A 97 -28.81 3.35 -8.95
N ASP A 98 -28.79 3.21 -10.27
CA ASP A 98 -28.93 1.91 -10.94
C ASP A 98 -27.74 0.97 -10.66
N GLU A 99 -26.53 1.51 -10.57
CA GLU A 99 -25.33 0.74 -10.25
C GLU A 99 -25.28 0.38 -8.76
N SER A 100 -25.69 1.30 -7.89
CA SER A 100 -25.84 1.04 -6.45
C SER A 100 -26.84 -0.09 -6.19
N LEU A 101 -27.97 -0.12 -6.90
CA LEU A 101 -28.98 -1.18 -6.78
C LEU A 101 -28.44 -2.56 -7.17
N LYS A 102 -27.67 -2.67 -8.26
CA LYS A 102 -27.03 -3.94 -8.66
C LYS A 102 -26.04 -4.43 -7.60
N LEU A 103 -25.25 -3.52 -7.03
CA LEU A 103 -24.33 -3.86 -5.94
C LEU A 103 -25.09 -4.32 -4.69
N MET A 104 -26.24 -3.73 -4.40
CA MET A 104 -27.10 -4.16 -3.29
C MET A 104 -27.66 -5.57 -3.50
N GLU A 105 -28.06 -5.94 -4.71
CA GLU A 105 -28.46 -7.33 -5.04
C GLU A 105 -27.32 -8.32 -4.78
N GLU A 106 -26.09 -8.01 -5.23
CA GLU A 106 -24.92 -8.84 -4.96
C GLU A 106 -24.61 -8.95 -3.45
N ILE A 107 -24.79 -7.86 -2.70
CA ILE A 107 -24.62 -7.85 -1.23
C ILE A 107 -25.64 -8.78 -0.57
N ASP A 108 -26.89 -8.78 -1.04
CA ASP A 108 -27.93 -9.66 -0.49
C ASP A 108 -27.67 -11.14 -0.79
N GLU A 109 -27.08 -11.47 -1.94
CA GLU A 109 -26.58 -12.84 -2.20
C GLU A 109 -25.44 -13.23 -1.25
N LEU A 110 -24.49 -12.32 -1.03
CA LEU A 110 -23.39 -12.55 -0.09
C LEU A 110 -23.89 -12.68 1.36
N ARG A 111 -24.93 -11.94 1.74
CA ARG A 111 -25.58 -12.06 3.06
C ARG A 111 -26.18 -13.44 3.28
N LYS A 112 -26.81 -14.03 2.26
CA LYS A 112 -27.33 -15.41 2.34
C LYS A 112 -26.20 -16.41 2.57
N LYS A 113 -25.11 -16.31 1.80
CA LYS A 113 -23.92 -17.16 1.97
C LYS A 113 -23.25 -16.98 3.33
N LYS A 114 -23.17 -15.74 3.83
CA LYS A 114 -22.67 -15.44 5.18
C LYS A 114 -23.54 -16.10 6.25
N ALA A 115 -24.87 -16.03 6.11
CA ALA A 115 -25.80 -16.64 7.06
C ALA A 115 -25.66 -18.18 7.09
N GLU A 116 -25.53 -18.82 5.93
CA GLU A 116 -25.26 -20.27 5.81
C GLU A 116 -23.93 -20.64 6.47
N ALA A 117 -22.85 -19.90 6.19
CA ALA A 117 -21.54 -20.12 6.79
C ALA A 117 -21.56 -19.90 8.31
N GLU A 118 -22.29 -18.90 8.80
CA GLU A 118 -22.47 -18.61 10.23
C GLU A 118 -23.28 -19.71 10.93
N GLU A 119 -24.27 -20.30 10.25
CA GLU A 119 -25.02 -21.45 10.76
C GLU A 119 -24.14 -22.70 10.87
N VAL A 120 -23.34 -23.01 9.85
CA VAL A 120 -22.37 -24.12 9.89
C VAL A 120 -21.35 -23.91 11.02
N TYR A 121 -20.89 -22.68 11.20
CA TYR A 121 -20.00 -22.31 12.30
C TYR A 121 -20.66 -22.46 13.67
N ARG A 122 -21.90 -21.96 13.84
CA ARG A 122 -22.70 -22.14 15.07
C ARG A 122 -22.90 -23.61 15.42
N ASN A 123 -23.25 -24.43 14.43
CA ASN A 123 -23.50 -25.86 14.62
C ASN A 123 -22.24 -26.66 14.96
N SER A 124 -21.05 -26.13 14.64
CA SER A 124 -19.77 -26.74 14.96
C SER A 124 -19.21 -26.41 16.36
N MET A 125 -19.87 -25.51 17.10
CA MET A 125 -19.39 -25.02 18.40
C MET A 125 -20.40 -25.29 19.53
N PRO A 126 -19.95 -25.76 20.70
CA PRO A 126 -20.80 -25.85 21.90
C PRO A 126 -21.30 -24.47 22.37
N ALA A 127 -22.51 -24.42 22.94
CA ALA A 127 -23.13 -23.18 23.39
C ALA A 127 -22.32 -22.41 24.47
N SER A 128 -21.50 -23.10 25.27
CA SER A 128 -20.66 -22.46 26.30
C SER A 128 -19.49 -21.65 25.72
N SER A 129 -18.89 -22.11 24.62
CA SER A 129 -17.78 -21.39 23.94
C SER A 129 -18.29 -20.37 22.92
N TYR A 130 -19.59 -20.39 22.59
CA TYR A 130 -20.24 -19.39 21.74
C TYR A 130 -20.34 -18.00 22.39
N GLN A 131 -20.35 -17.92 23.73
CA GLN A 131 -20.46 -16.65 24.45
C GLN A 131 -19.20 -15.78 24.38
N GLN A 132 -18.05 -16.37 24.05
CA GLN A 132 -16.83 -15.59 23.81
C GLN A 132 -16.95 -14.90 22.46
N GLN A 133 -17.02 -13.57 22.45
CA GLN A 133 -16.96 -12.77 21.24
C GLN A 133 -15.63 -13.03 20.55
N LYS A 134 -15.63 -13.88 19.53
CA LYS A 134 -14.44 -14.10 18.72
C LYS A 134 -14.18 -12.86 17.87
N LEU A 135 -13.06 -12.23 18.18
CA LEU A 135 -12.58 -11.04 17.49
C LEU A 135 -11.55 -11.47 16.45
N ARG A 136 -11.58 -10.78 15.31
CA ARG A 136 -10.56 -10.76 14.26
C ARG A 136 -9.95 -9.37 14.23
N VAL A 137 -8.67 -9.25 13.89
CA VAL A 137 -8.04 -7.95 13.67
C VAL A 137 -8.10 -7.60 12.18
N CYS A 138 -8.57 -6.39 11.86
CA CYS A 138 -8.50 -5.85 10.50
C CYS A 138 -7.04 -5.59 10.09
N GLU A 139 -6.64 -6.07 8.92
CA GLU A 139 -5.27 -5.95 8.41
C GLU A 139 -4.90 -4.55 7.93
N VAL A 140 -5.89 -3.68 7.73
CA VAL A 140 -5.69 -2.32 7.23
C VAL A 140 -5.54 -1.34 8.39
N CYS A 141 -6.45 -1.38 9.36
CA CYS A 141 -6.51 -0.40 10.43
C CYS A 141 -6.32 -0.99 11.83
N SER A 142 -5.87 -2.24 11.96
CA SER A 142 -5.51 -2.90 13.23
C SER A 142 -6.61 -2.92 14.31
N ALA A 143 -7.86 -2.67 13.94
CA ALA A 143 -9.00 -2.66 14.86
C ALA A 143 -9.60 -4.06 14.98
N TYR A 144 -10.16 -4.36 16.16
CA TYR A 144 -10.88 -5.61 16.40
C TYR A 144 -12.29 -5.55 15.80
N LEU A 145 -12.64 -6.59 15.04
CA LEU A 145 -13.92 -6.83 14.40
C LEU A 145 -14.49 -8.15 14.93
N GLY A 146 -15.75 -8.16 15.35
CA GLY A 146 -16.43 -9.37 15.78
C GLY A 146 -17.05 -10.14 14.60
N ILE A 147 -17.24 -11.45 14.76
CA ILE A 147 -17.96 -12.28 13.77
C ILE A 147 -19.40 -11.82 13.61
N HIS A 148 -20.04 -11.49 14.74
CA HIS A 148 -21.45 -11.13 14.82
C HIS A 148 -21.68 -9.61 14.77
N ASP A 149 -20.71 -8.85 14.27
CA ASP A 149 -20.91 -7.42 14.08
C ASP A 149 -21.97 -7.17 12.99
N ASN A 150 -22.86 -6.22 13.28
CA ASN A 150 -23.90 -5.78 12.35
C ASN A 150 -23.25 -5.19 11.09
N ASP A 151 -23.83 -5.49 9.93
CA ASP A 151 -23.45 -4.92 8.63
C ASP A 151 -23.31 -3.39 8.67
N ARG A 152 -24.14 -2.68 9.43
CA ARG A 152 -24.00 -1.22 9.61
C ARG A 152 -22.68 -0.85 10.28
N ARG A 153 -22.26 -1.59 11.30
CA ARG A 153 -20.97 -1.37 11.98
C ARG A 153 -19.79 -1.73 11.07
N LEU A 154 -19.95 -2.76 10.23
CA LEU A 154 -18.95 -3.10 9.21
C LEU A 154 -18.84 -1.99 8.17
N ALA A 155 -19.95 -1.46 7.66
CA ALA A 155 -19.97 -0.32 6.76
C ALA A 155 -19.28 0.91 7.37
N ASP A 156 -19.61 1.27 8.63
CA ASP A 156 -18.96 2.37 9.35
C ASP A 156 -17.45 2.15 9.54
N HIS A 157 -17.02 0.89 9.67
CA HIS A 157 -15.60 0.54 9.77
C HIS A 157 -14.87 0.74 8.44
N PHE A 158 -15.38 0.16 7.34
CA PHE A 158 -14.74 0.22 6.02
C PHE A 158 -14.88 1.59 5.35
N GLY A 159 -16.00 2.27 5.56
CA GLY A 159 -16.24 3.66 5.14
C GLY A 159 -15.70 4.70 6.13
N GLY A 160 -15.08 4.26 7.23
CA GLY A 160 -14.55 5.14 8.26
C GLY A 160 -13.26 5.86 7.83
N LYS A 161 -13.05 7.07 8.36
CA LYS A 161 -11.85 7.89 8.09
C LYS A 161 -10.54 7.17 8.40
N LEU A 162 -10.53 6.32 9.43
CA LEU A 162 -9.34 5.54 9.78
C LEU A 162 -9.02 4.51 8.69
N HIS A 163 -9.98 3.66 8.32
CA HIS A 163 -9.75 2.61 7.34
C HIS A 163 -9.41 3.18 5.96
N LEU A 164 -10.20 4.15 5.48
CA LEU A 164 -9.93 4.85 4.23
C LEU A 164 -8.58 5.59 4.26
N GLY A 165 -8.25 6.24 5.39
CA GLY A 165 -6.96 6.90 5.59
C GLY A 165 -5.79 5.94 5.40
N PHE A 166 -5.84 4.75 6.02
CA PHE A 166 -4.80 3.73 5.87
C PHE A 166 -4.68 3.20 4.44
N ILE A 167 -5.80 3.04 3.72
CA ILE A 167 -5.78 2.69 2.29
C ILE A 167 -5.05 3.77 1.50
N THR A 168 -5.45 5.04 1.67
CA THR A 168 -4.82 6.15 0.92
C THR A 168 -3.33 6.29 1.24
N ILE A 169 -2.92 6.04 2.48
CA ILE A 169 -1.51 6.06 2.90
C ILE A 169 -0.73 4.93 2.23
N ARG A 170 -1.28 3.70 2.19
CA ARG A 170 -0.64 2.56 1.51
C ARG A 170 -0.52 2.79 0.00
N GLU A 171 -1.55 3.33 -0.64
CA GLU A 171 -1.51 3.70 -2.05
C GLU A 171 -0.48 4.80 -2.33
N LYS A 172 -0.44 5.86 -1.52
CA LYS A 172 0.56 6.94 -1.66
C LYS A 172 1.97 6.44 -1.43
N LEU A 173 2.19 5.52 -0.50
CA LEU A 173 3.49 4.89 -0.33
C LEU A 173 3.91 4.12 -1.59
N GLN A 174 3.01 3.37 -2.23
CA GLN A 174 3.32 2.67 -3.48
C GLN A 174 3.61 3.63 -4.63
N GLU A 175 2.87 4.73 -4.76
CA GLU A 175 3.13 5.78 -5.74
C GLU A 175 4.52 6.40 -5.55
N LEU A 176 4.86 6.78 -4.30
CA LEU A 176 6.16 7.36 -3.96
C LEU A 176 7.32 6.39 -4.19
N GLN A 177 7.15 5.11 -3.81
CA GLN A 177 8.18 4.09 -4.04
C GLN A 177 8.51 3.92 -5.52
N LYS A 178 7.49 3.88 -6.40
CA LYS A 178 7.69 3.83 -7.85
C LYS A 178 8.43 5.07 -8.35
N GLY A 179 8.03 6.25 -7.90
CA GLY A 179 8.69 7.50 -8.28
C GLY A 179 10.17 7.56 -7.87
N VAL A 180 10.50 7.10 -6.66
CA VAL A 180 11.88 7.02 -6.17
C VAL A 180 12.69 5.98 -6.95
N GLU A 181 12.11 4.83 -7.25
CA GLU A 181 12.75 3.76 -8.01
C GLU A 181 13.02 4.15 -9.48
N GLU A 182 12.07 4.83 -10.12
CA GLU A 182 12.25 5.42 -11.44
C GLU A 182 13.38 6.45 -11.45
N ARG A 183 13.41 7.34 -10.44
CA ARG A 183 14.46 8.37 -10.32
C ARG A 183 15.83 7.75 -10.05
N ARG A 184 15.89 6.68 -9.26
CA ARG A 184 17.11 5.89 -9.02
C ARG A 184 17.58 5.18 -10.29
N SER A 185 16.65 4.63 -11.07
CA SER A 185 16.93 3.97 -12.34
C SER A 185 17.44 4.96 -13.39
N GLN A 186 16.83 6.14 -13.49
CA GLN A 186 17.27 7.21 -14.38
C GLN A 186 18.68 7.67 -14.04
N ARG A 187 18.99 7.93 -12.76
CA ARG A 187 20.35 8.27 -12.32
C ARG A 187 21.37 7.19 -12.68
N LYS A 188 20.98 5.92 -12.58
CA LYS A 188 21.85 4.79 -12.94
C LYS A 188 22.06 4.71 -14.46
N MET A 189 21.05 5.03 -15.26
CA MET A 189 21.15 5.10 -16.72
C MET A 189 22.03 6.27 -17.15
N ASP A 190 21.79 7.48 -16.63
CA ASP A 190 22.60 8.67 -16.91
C ASP A 190 24.07 8.46 -16.51
N SER A 191 24.34 7.80 -15.38
CA SER A 191 25.71 7.45 -14.98
C SER A 191 26.36 6.50 -15.98
N ARG A 192 25.62 5.47 -16.43
CA ARG A 192 26.12 4.50 -17.42
C ARG A 192 26.38 5.15 -18.77
N ASP A 193 25.53 6.07 -19.19
CA ASP A 193 25.69 6.78 -20.46
C ASP A 193 26.89 7.74 -20.39
N ARG A 194 27.08 8.47 -19.28
CA ARG A 194 28.29 9.28 -19.06
C ARG A 194 29.56 8.44 -19.04
N ASP A 195 29.53 7.25 -18.45
CA ASP A 195 30.69 6.36 -18.42
C ASP A 195 31.00 5.81 -19.83
N ARG A 196 29.96 5.49 -20.63
CA ARG A 196 30.11 5.13 -22.05
C ARG A 196 30.67 6.27 -22.90
N ASP A 197 30.22 7.49 -22.68
CA ASP A 197 30.71 8.67 -23.40
C ASP A 197 32.19 8.92 -23.09
N ARG A 198 32.58 8.82 -21.81
CA ARG A 198 33.99 8.89 -21.39
C ARG A 198 34.85 7.78 -22.00
N GLU A 199 34.31 6.57 -22.15
CA GLU A 199 35.00 5.45 -22.78
C GLU A 199 35.22 5.72 -24.28
N ARG A 200 34.19 6.21 -24.99
CA ARG A 200 34.30 6.64 -26.40
C ARG A 200 35.33 7.74 -26.60
N GLU A 201 35.33 8.76 -25.73
CA GLU A 201 36.32 9.85 -25.79
C GLU A 201 37.76 9.34 -25.59
N ARG A 202 37.96 8.34 -24.71
CA ARG A 202 39.26 7.69 -24.52
C ARG A 202 39.68 6.92 -25.76
N GLU A 203 38.79 6.11 -26.34
CA GLU A 203 39.07 5.37 -27.56
C GLU A 203 39.42 6.29 -28.74
N GLU A 204 38.71 7.41 -28.91
CA GLU A 204 39.01 8.39 -29.96
C GLU A 204 40.37 9.03 -29.77
N ARG A 205 40.73 9.38 -28.52
CA ARG A 205 42.05 9.93 -28.19
C ARG A 205 43.17 8.92 -28.47
N ASP A 206 42.96 7.65 -28.14
CA ASP A 206 43.95 6.60 -28.42
C ASP A 206 44.11 6.36 -29.92
N ARG A 207 43.00 6.33 -30.69
CA ARG A 207 43.04 6.25 -32.17
C ARG A 207 43.77 7.43 -32.80
N MET A 208 43.58 8.65 -32.30
CA MET A 208 44.35 9.82 -32.76
C MET A 208 45.84 9.65 -32.50
N ARG A 209 46.20 9.19 -31.30
CA ARG A 209 47.60 8.98 -30.91
C ARG A 209 48.30 7.93 -31.78
N ASP A 210 47.59 6.85 -32.12
CA ASP A 210 48.09 5.82 -33.03
C ASP A 210 48.27 6.34 -34.46
N ARG A 211 47.35 7.18 -34.93
CA ARG A 211 47.46 7.84 -36.25
C ARG A 211 48.66 8.78 -36.32
N ASP A 212 48.86 9.62 -35.31
CA ASP A 212 50.02 10.52 -35.22
C ASP A 212 51.35 9.74 -35.19
N ARG A 213 51.36 8.59 -34.51
CA ARG A 213 52.53 7.70 -34.45
C ARG A 213 52.82 7.09 -35.83
N TYR A 214 51.78 6.66 -36.54
CA TYR A 214 51.90 6.13 -37.90
C TYR A 214 52.43 7.18 -38.89
N ASP A 215 51.90 8.40 -38.85
CA ASP A 215 52.34 9.48 -39.74
C ASP A 215 53.79 9.92 -39.48
N ARG A 216 54.23 10.02 -38.21
CA ARG A 216 55.65 10.23 -37.90
C ARG A 216 56.55 9.12 -38.44
N HIS A 217 56.10 7.87 -38.32
CA HIS A 217 56.88 6.72 -38.78
C HIS A 217 57.01 6.70 -40.31
N ARG A 218 55.98 7.17 -41.04
CA ARG A 218 55.99 7.31 -42.50
C ARG A 218 56.83 8.49 -42.97
N GLY A 219 56.80 9.62 -42.26
CA GLY A 219 57.65 10.78 -42.52
C GLY A 219 59.13 10.46 -42.37
N SER A 220 59.52 9.71 -41.34
CA SER A 220 60.91 9.30 -41.11
C SER A 220 61.47 8.37 -42.20
N ARG A 221 60.63 7.62 -42.92
CA ARG A 221 61.06 6.73 -44.01
C ARG A 221 61.22 7.44 -45.36
N ARG A 222 60.75 8.69 -45.46
CA ARG A 222 60.78 9.47 -46.71
C ARG A 222 61.93 10.48 -46.77
N SER A 223 62.65 10.65 -45.66
CA SER A 223 63.75 11.60 -45.48
C SER A 223 65.13 10.95 -45.35
N GLY A 224 65.24 9.65 -45.62
CA GLY A 224 66.49 8.91 -45.77
C GLY A 224 66.57 8.31 -47.17
#